data_AF-A0A941VZS5-F1
#
_entry.id   AF-A0A941VZS5-F1
#
_cell.length_a   1.000
_cell.length_b   1.000
_cell.length_c   1.000
_cell.angle_alpha   90.00
_cell.angle_beta   90.00
_cell.angle_gamma   90.00
#
_symmetry.space_group_name_H-M   'P 1'
#
loop_
_entity.id
_entity.type
_entity.pdbx_description
1 polymer ?
#
loop_
_entity_poly.entity_id
_entity_poly.type
_entity_poly.pdbx_seq_one_letter_code
_entity_poly.pdbx_strand_id
1 'polypeptide(L)'
;MLNLALSLAFALVAVAFVLSGWRLLAGPSAPDRILALDTLYINAIALLALLGIHQSSTLYFEAALLIALMGFVGTVALCKFLLRGDIIE
;
A
#
# COMPACT_ATOMS: atom_id res chain seq x y z
N MET A 1 -22.85 -11.80 9.97
CA MET A 1 -22.69 -10.60 9.11
C MET A 1 -21.23 -10.17 9.01
N LEU A 2 -20.50 -10.07 10.13
CA LEU A 2 -19.08 -9.68 10.13
C LEU A 2 -18.18 -10.57 9.26
N ASN A 3 -18.28 -11.90 9.33
CA ASN A 3 -17.46 -12.80 8.51
C ASN A 3 -17.68 -12.63 7.00
N LEU A 4 -18.93 -12.35 6.59
CA LEU A 4 -19.27 -12.11 5.20
C LEU A 4 -18.72 -10.74 4.74
N ALA A 5 -18.80 -9.72 5.60
CA ALA A 5 -18.18 -8.42 5.34
C ALA A 5 -16.65 -8.53 5.23
N LEU A 6 -16.00 -9.29 6.12
CA LEU A 6 -14.54 -9.49 6.08
C LEU A 6 -14.09 -10.22 4.82
N SER A 7 -14.76 -11.31 4.45
CA SER A 7 -14.43 -12.07 3.24
C SER A 7 -14.63 -11.23 1.97
N LEU A 8 -15.71 -10.44 1.88
CA LEU A 8 -15.90 -9.48 0.79
C LEU A 8 -14.82 -8.40 0.78
N ALA A 9 -14.49 -7.82 1.93
CA ALA A 9 -13.45 -6.80 2.02
C ALA A 9 -12.09 -7.36 1.59
N PHE A 10 -11.73 -8.58 2.03
CA PHE A 10 -10.52 -9.25 1.57
C PHE A 10 -10.49 -9.43 0.05
N ALA A 11 -11.59 -9.91 -0.54
CA ALA A 11 -11.67 -10.11 -1.98
C ALA A 11 -11.51 -8.77 -2.75
N LEU A 12 -12.23 -7.73 -2.34
CA LEU A 12 -12.18 -6.42 -3.00
C LEU A 12 -10.81 -5.76 -2.87
N VAL A 13 -10.21 -5.78 -1.68
CA VAL A 13 -8.87 -5.20 -1.46
C VAL A 13 -7.79 -6.02 -2.16
N ALA A 14 -7.91 -7.35 -2.21
CA ALA A 14 -6.97 -8.18 -2.97
C ALA A 14 -7.03 -7.88 -4.48
N VAL A 15 -8.24 -7.69 -5.04
CA VAL A 15 -8.40 -7.25 -6.42
C VAL A 15 -7.78 -5.87 -6.63
N ALA A 16 -8.06 -4.91 -5.73
CA ALA A 16 -7.45 -3.58 -5.79
C ALA A 16 -5.91 -3.65 -5.73
N PHE A 17 -5.34 -4.51 -4.88
CA PHE A 17 -3.90 -4.72 -4.77
C PHE A 17 -3.29 -5.21 -6.09
N VAL A 18 -3.93 -6.20 -6.75
CA VAL A 18 -3.49 -6.71 -8.05
C VAL A 18 -3.59 -5.65 -9.14
N LEU A 19 -4.68 -4.87 -9.17
CA LEU A 19 -4.87 -3.78 -10.14
C LEU A 19 -3.83 -2.66 -9.95
N SER A 20 -3.53 -2.27 -8.71
CA SER A 20 -2.46 -1.32 -8.40
C SER A 20 -1.08 -1.87 -8.80
N GLY A 21 -0.84 -3.16 -8.57
CA GLY A 21 0.38 -3.84 -9.00
C GLY A 21 0.56 -3.86 -10.52
N TRP A 22 -0.53 -4.12 -11.26
CA TRP A 22 -0.53 -3.96 -12.73
C TRP A 22 -0.16 -2.53 -13.11
N ARG A 23 -0.83 -1.53 -12.51
CA ARG A 23 -0.60 -0.11 -12.83
C ARG A 23 0.83 0.33 -12.55
N LEU A 24 1.46 -0.22 -11.50
CA LEU A 24 2.86 0.01 -11.18
C LEU A 24 3.81 -0.49 -12.28
N LEU A 25 3.54 -1.66 -12.85
CA LEU A 25 4.36 -2.25 -13.91
C LEU A 25 4.12 -1.60 -15.28
N ALA A 26 2.85 -1.34 -15.62
CA ALA A 26 2.44 -0.84 -16.93
C ALA A 26 2.31 0.70 -17.01
N GLY A 27 2.63 1.43 -15.94
CA GLY A 27 2.51 2.89 -15.89
C GLY A 27 3.38 3.58 -16.94
N PRO A 28 2.86 4.56 -17.70
CA PRO A 28 3.60 5.22 -18.79
C PRO A 28 4.61 6.25 -18.27
N SER A 29 4.28 6.98 -17.20
CA SER A 29 5.16 7.97 -16.60
C SER A 29 5.71 7.51 -15.25
N ALA A 30 6.87 8.04 -14.85
CA ALA A 30 7.44 7.74 -13.54
C ALA A 30 6.57 8.24 -12.36
N PRO A 31 5.95 9.44 -12.41
CA PRO A 31 4.96 9.85 -11.41
C PRO A 31 3.77 8.89 -11.27
N ASP A 32 3.23 8.36 -12.38
CA ASP A 32 2.13 7.39 -12.34
C ASP A 32 2.53 6.11 -11.59
N ARG A 33 3.76 5.65 -11.79
CA ARG A 33 4.31 4.48 -11.10
C ARG A 33 4.51 4.74 -9.61
N ILE A 34 4.98 5.92 -9.24
CA ILE A 34 5.14 6.31 -7.82
C ILE A 34 3.78 6.35 -7.12
N LEU A 35 2.76 6.93 -7.76
CA LEU A 35 1.39 6.94 -7.21
C LEU A 35 0.78 5.54 -7.13
N ALA A 36 1.06 4.68 -8.12
CA ALA A 36 0.63 3.29 -8.06
C ALA A 36 1.31 2.52 -6.91
N LEU A 37 2.59 2.79 -6.64
CA LEU A 37 3.31 2.23 -5.51
C LEU A 37 2.72 2.70 -4.17
N ASP A 38 2.40 3.99 -4.04
CA ASP A 38 1.74 4.55 -2.84
C ASP A 38 0.39 3.87 -2.57
N THR A 39 -0.40 3.70 -3.63
CA THR A 39 -1.69 2.99 -3.55
C THR A 39 -1.50 1.52 -3.14
N LEU A 40 -0.43 0.89 -3.60
CA LEU A 40 -0.09 -0.50 -3.25
C LEU A 40 0.27 -0.64 -1.77
N TYR A 41 0.99 0.33 -1.18
CA TYR A 41 1.23 0.38 0.26
C TYR A 41 -0.08 0.49 1.05
N ILE A 42 -1.00 1.38 0.64
CA ILE A 42 -2.30 1.53 1.29
C ILE A 42 -3.11 0.23 1.23
N ASN A 43 -3.12 -0.45 0.08
CA ASN A 43 -3.80 -1.75 -0.04
C ASN A 43 -3.15 -2.83 0.85
N ALA A 44 -1.82 -2.85 0.99
CA ALA A 44 -1.14 -3.76 1.91
C ALA A 44 -1.54 -3.50 3.38
N ILE A 45 -1.59 -2.23 3.79
CA ILE A 45 -2.02 -1.80 5.14
C ILE A 45 -3.45 -2.27 5.40
N ALA A 46 -4.36 -2.09 4.43
CA ALA A 46 -5.74 -2.57 4.53
C ALA A 46 -5.83 -4.10 4.68
N LEU A 47 -5.05 -4.86 3.90
CA LEU A 47 -5.01 -6.33 4.03
C LEU A 47 -4.49 -6.78 5.40
N LEU A 48 -3.45 -6.12 5.92
CA LEU A 48 -2.92 -6.41 7.26
C LEU A 48 -3.92 -6.06 8.36
N ALA A 49 -4.63 -4.94 8.23
CA ALA A 49 -5.68 -4.56 9.18
C ALA A 49 -6.84 -5.59 9.18
N LEU A 50 -7.30 -6.01 8.00
CA LEU A 50 -8.32 -7.05 7.86
C LEU A 50 -7.85 -8.39 8.44
N LEU A 51 -6.57 -8.73 8.27
CA LEU A 51 -5.96 -9.94 8.83
C LEU A 51 -5.88 -9.85 10.36
N GLY A 52 -5.53 -8.69 10.91
CA GLY A 52 -5.55 -8.42 12.34
C GLY A 52 -6.94 -8.60 12.96
N ILE A 53 -7.98 -8.13 12.28
CA ILE A 53 -9.38 -8.33 12.70
C ILE A 53 -9.74 -9.83 12.65
N HIS A 54 -9.37 -10.52 11.57
CA HIS A 54 -9.70 -11.94 11.39
C HIS A 54 -8.98 -12.84 12.41
N GLN A 55 -7.72 -12.54 12.73
CA GLN A 55 -6.89 -13.32 13.66
C GLN A 55 -7.01 -12.84 15.12
N SER A 56 -7.79 -11.78 15.39
CA SER A 56 -7.89 -11.10 16.70
C SER A 56 -6.53 -10.75 17.32
N SER A 57 -5.57 -10.35 16.49
CA SER A 57 -4.18 -10.07 16.90
C SER A 57 -3.76 -8.65 16.54
N THR A 58 -3.21 -7.94 17.51
CA THR A 58 -2.72 -6.56 17.35
C THR A 58 -1.39 -6.47 16.59
N LEU A 59 -0.64 -7.57 16.50
CA LEU A 59 0.66 -7.61 15.80
C LEU A 59 0.56 -7.18 14.33
N TYR A 60 -0.51 -7.56 13.65
CA TYR A 60 -0.71 -7.16 12.25
C TYR A 60 -0.99 -5.65 12.12
N PHE A 61 -1.58 -5.04 13.14
CA PHE A 61 -1.83 -3.60 13.17
C PHE A 61 -0.52 -2.81 13.37
N GLU A 62 0.37 -3.32 14.22
CA GLU A 62 1.72 -2.75 14.39
C GLU A 62 2.53 -2.85 13.08
N ALA A 63 2.50 -4.00 12.41
CA ALA A 63 3.13 -4.18 11.10
C ALA A 63 2.57 -3.22 10.05
N ALA A 64 1.24 -3.02 10.04
CA ALA A 64 0.58 -2.08 9.14
C ALA A 64 1.04 -0.63 9.38
N LEU A 65 1.21 -0.23 10.65
CA LEU A 65 1.71 1.08 11.02
C LEU A 65 3.16 1.31 10.54
N LEU A 66 4.03 0.30 10.70
CA LEU A 66 5.41 0.37 10.23
C LEU A 66 5.48 0.52 8.70
N ILE A 67 4.65 -0.22 7.97
CA ILE A 67 4.55 -0.11 6.51
C ILE A 67 4.01 1.26 6.10
N ALA A 68 3.04 1.83 6.84
CA ALA A 68 2.51 3.16 6.56
C ALA A 68 3.60 4.24 6.65
N LEU A 69 4.42 4.19 7.72
CA LEU A 69 5.52 5.13 7.92
C LEU A 69 6.60 4.97 6.85
N MET A 70 7.02 3.73 6.58
CA MET A 70 8.05 3.43 5.57
C MET A 70 7.58 3.78 4.16
N GLY A 71 6.33 3.45 3.83
CA GLY A 71 5.74 3.72 2.52
C GLY A 71 5.68 5.22 2.22
N PHE A 72 5.23 6.02 3.18
CA PHE A 72 5.22 7.48 3.06
C PHE A 72 6.62 8.08 2.86
N VAL A 73 7.60 7.65 3.67
CA VAL A 73 8.98 8.13 3.53
C VAL A 73 9.55 7.75 2.16
N GLY A 74 9.27 6.53 1.69
CA GLY A 74 9.70 6.05 0.37
C GLY A 74 9.11 6.88 -0.77
N THR A 75 7.82 7.21 -0.73
CA THR A 75 7.18 8.00 -1.80
C THR A 75 7.65 9.45 -1.79
N VAL A 76 7.85 10.07 -0.62
CA VAL A 76 8.47 11.41 -0.52
C VAL A 76 9.88 11.41 -1.08
N ALA A 77 10.70 10.41 -0.75
CA ALA A 77 12.07 10.29 -1.27
C ALA A 77 12.09 10.15 -2.80
N LEU A 78 11.22 9.30 -3.36
CA LEU A 78 11.09 9.12 -4.81
C LEU A 78 10.64 10.40 -5.52
N CYS A 79 9.66 11.12 -4.97
CA CYS A 79 9.20 12.40 -5.51
C CYS A 79 10.31 13.46 -5.47
N LYS A 80 11.07 13.53 -4.37
CA LYS A 80 12.19 14.47 -4.24
C LYS A 80 13.29 14.16 -5.25
N PHE A 81 13.65 12.89 -5.41
CA PHE A 81 14.60 12.42 -6.42
C PHE A 81 14.15 12.82 -7.82
N LEU A 82 12.87 12.64 -8.15
CA LEU A 82 12.34 12.94 -9.47
C LEU A 82 12.36 14.44 -9.81
N LEU A 83 12.21 15.31 -8.80
CA LEU A 83 12.22 16.77 -8.98
C LEU A 83 13.63 17.36 -9.02
N ARG A 84 14.56 16.86 -8.19
CA ARG A 84 15.89 17.48 -8.00
C ARG A 84 17.05 16.67 -8.56
N GLY A 85 16.84 15.42 -8.96
CA GLY A 85 17.91 14.50 -9.40
C GLY A 85 18.79 13.97 -8.27
N ASP A 86 18.67 14.52 -7.06
CA ASP A 86 19.45 14.11 -5.88
C ASP A 86 18.57 14.03 -4.62
N ILE A 87 18.89 13.08 -3.74
CA ILE A 87 18.06 12.74 -2.57
C ILE A 87 18.54 13.50 -1.33
N ILE A 88 19.86 13.65 -1.19
CA ILE A 88 20.55 14.20 -0.01
C ILE A 88 21.44 15.36 -0.50
N GLU A 89 21.25 16.54 0.08
CA GLU A 89 22.17 17.68 -0.04
C GLU A 89 23.32 17.54 0.96
#